data_AF-A0A497GJM9-F1
#
_entry.id   AF-A0A497GJM9-F1
#
_cell.length_a   1.000
_cell.length_b   1.000
_cell.length_c   1.000
_cell.angle_alpha   90.00
_cell.angle_beta   90.00
_cell.angle_gamma   90.00
#
_symmetry.space_group_name_H-M   'P 1'
#
loop_
_entity.id
_entity.type
_entity.pdbx_description
1 polymer ?
#
loop_
_entity_poly.entity_id
_entity_poly.type
_entity_poly.pdbx_seq_one_letter_code
_entity_poly.pdbx_strand_id
1 'polypeptide(L)'
;MSTKVKVVDVQAWSVVFSDYLIVALKTRDGIRILYDESSLDFALEHVPPVLAKGELFCKFCGIPLDPSNIGQLTVYEDGRIEAKCIACLERDIIRVIRSMNYETCVSITSERVKAK
;
A
#
# COMPACT_ATOMS: atom_id res chain seq x y z
N MET A 1 -2.66 23.66 4.80
CA MET A 1 -3.35 23.11 5.98
C MET A 1 -3.24 21.60 5.92
N SER A 2 -2.31 21.03 6.70
CA SER A 2 -2.05 19.58 6.72
C SER A 2 -3.26 18.86 7.32
N THR A 3 -3.97 18.09 6.51
CA THR A 3 -5.09 17.26 6.95
C THR A 3 -4.49 16.05 7.66
N LYS A 4 -4.13 16.22 8.95
CA LYS A 4 -3.76 15.09 9.81
C LYS A 4 -4.90 14.08 9.76
N VAL A 5 -4.70 12.99 9.04
CA VAL A 5 -5.61 11.85 9.05
C VAL A 5 -5.67 11.38 10.50
N LYS A 6 -6.80 11.56 11.17
CA LYS A 6 -7.01 10.98 12.48
C LYS A 6 -7.03 9.46 12.27
N VAL A 7 -6.01 8.78 12.79
CA VAL A 7 -5.74 7.32 12.69
C VAL A 7 -6.91 6.45 13.20
N VAL A 8 -7.95 7.05 13.79
CA VAL A 8 -9.07 6.39 14.49
C VAL A 8 -10.01 5.60 13.56
N ASP A 9 -9.94 5.78 12.23
CA ASP A 9 -10.84 5.12 11.26
C ASP A 9 -10.14 4.17 10.26
N VAL A 10 -8.88 3.80 10.49
CA VAL A 10 -8.15 2.88 9.60
C VAL A 10 -8.53 1.43 9.93
N GLN A 11 -9.19 0.74 8.99
CA GLN A 11 -9.61 -0.65 9.12
C GLN A 11 -8.53 -1.61 8.61
N ALA A 12 -7.88 -1.26 7.51
CA ALA A 12 -6.79 -2.02 6.91
C ALA A 12 -5.84 -1.07 6.20
N TRP A 13 -4.60 -1.49 5.96
CA TRP A 13 -3.64 -0.68 5.23
C TRP A 13 -2.63 -1.53 4.48
N SER A 14 -2.05 -0.93 3.44
CA SER A 14 -0.94 -1.49 2.70
C SER A 14 0.10 -0.43 2.43
N VAL A 15 1.36 -0.73 2.69
CA VAL A 15 2.52 0.11 2.38
C VAL A 15 3.28 -0.56 1.24
N VAL A 16 3.57 0.19 0.19
CA VAL A 16 4.48 -0.20 -0.88
C VAL A 16 5.81 0.51 -0.66
N PHE A 17 6.87 -0.26 -0.50
CA PHE A 17 8.24 0.21 -0.35
C PHE A 17 8.88 0.25 -1.74
N SER A 18 8.96 1.46 -2.30
CA SER A 18 9.67 1.75 -3.55
C SER A 18 10.48 3.05 -3.38
N ASP A 19 11.05 3.58 -4.45
CA ASP A 19 11.67 4.92 -4.45
C ASP A 19 10.70 6.00 -3.95
N TYR A 20 9.41 5.77 -4.12
CA TYR A 20 8.33 6.53 -3.51
C TYR A 20 7.53 5.62 -2.56
N LEU A 21 7.36 6.06 -1.32
CA LEU A 21 6.52 5.35 -0.37
C LEU A 21 5.05 5.63 -0.70
N ILE A 22 4.27 4.56 -0.89
CA ILE A 22 2.84 4.68 -1.17
C ILE A 22 2.09 3.91 -0.09
N VAL A 23 1.13 4.56 0.55
CA VAL A 23 0.27 3.94 1.57
C VAL A 23 -1.17 3.96 1.10
N ALA A 24 -1.78 2.79 0.97
CA ALA A 24 -3.20 2.64 0.78
C ALA A 24 -3.87 2.36 2.15
N LEU A 25 -4.82 3.20 2.53
CA LEU A 25 -5.61 3.07 3.75
C LEU A 25 -7.04 2.72 3.37
N LYS A 26 -7.59 1.66 3.98
CA LYS A 26 -9.02 1.38 3.95
C LYS A 26 -9.65 2.02 5.18
N THR A 27 -10.59 2.92 4.95
CA THR A 27 -11.44 3.52 5.98
C THR A 27 -12.91 3.19 5.71
N ARG A 28 -13.80 3.57 6.63
CA ARG A 28 -15.25 3.42 6.44
C ARG A 28 -15.77 4.15 5.20
N ASP A 29 -15.11 5.23 4.80
CA ASP A 29 -15.50 6.06 3.64
C ASP A 29 -14.92 5.55 2.31
N GLY A 30 -14.09 4.51 2.33
CA GLY A 30 -13.45 3.94 1.14
C GLY A 30 -11.92 3.86 1.25
N ILE A 31 -11.25 3.91 0.11
CA ILE A 31 -9.79 3.81 0.03
C ILE A 31 -9.19 5.20 -0.10
N ARG A 32 -8.21 5.51 0.75
CA ARG A 32 -7.38 6.73 0.66
C ARG A 32 -5.95 6.33 0.34
N ILE A 33 -5.32 7.05 -0.59
CA ILE A 33 -3.93 6.82 -0.96
C ILE A 33 -3.09 8.00 -0.47
N LEU A 34 -2.03 7.72 0.29
CA LEU A 34 -1.01 8.67 0.71
C LEU A 34 0.25 8.43 -0.11
N TYR A 35 0.84 9.49 -0.65
CA TYR A 35 2.05 9.45 -1.47
C TYR A 35 2.95 10.68 -1.26
N ASP A 36 2.70 11.43 -0.18
CA ASP A 36 3.45 12.61 0.26
C ASP A 36 4.11 12.35 1.62
N GLU A 37 4.52 13.41 2.33
CA GLU A 37 5.11 13.31 3.68
C GLU A 37 4.25 12.49 4.66
N SER A 38 2.91 12.51 4.50
CA SER A 38 1.99 11.74 5.34
C SER A 38 2.18 10.23 5.19
N SER A 39 2.66 9.76 4.03
CA SER A 39 2.96 8.35 3.81
C SER A 39 4.14 7.90 4.68
N LEU A 40 5.16 8.75 4.78
CA LEU A 40 6.36 8.47 5.58
C LEU A 40 6.02 8.47 7.07
N ASP A 41 5.31 9.50 7.54
CA ASP A 41 4.84 9.58 8.92
C ASP A 41 4.03 8.33 9.30
N PHE A 42 3.10 7.92 8.42
CA PHE A 42 2.30 6.72 8.64
C PHE A 42 3.18 5.47 8.76
N ALA A 43 4.12 5.27 7.83
CA ALA A 43 4.95 4.07 7.83
C ALA A 43 5.88 4.01 9.05
N LEU A 44 6.48 5.14 9.46
CA LEU A 44 7.33 5.19 10.65
C LEU A 44 6.56 4.84 11.92
N GLU A 45 5.28 5.20 12.01
CA GLU A 45 4.43 4.88 13.16
C GLU A 45 3.94 3.41 13.12
N HIS A 46 3.52 2.91 11.96
CA HIS A 46 2.74 1.67 11.87
C HIS A 46 3.54 0.43 11.43
N VAL A 47 4.62 0.59 10.67
CA VAL A 47 5.39 -0.54 10.14
C VAL A 47 6.28 -1.21 11.21
N PRO A 48 7.07 -0.48 12.03
CA PRO A 48 7.96 -1.12 12.99
C PRO A 48 7.26 -2.08 13.98
N PRO A 49 6.09 -1.74 14.57
CA PRO A 49 5.37 -2.67 15.43
C PRO A 49 4.92 -3.94 14.73
N VAL A 50 4.66 -3.91 13.42
CA VAL A 50 4.29 -5.09 12.63
C VAL A 50 5.50 -5.97 12.38
N LEU A 51 6.64 -5.39 12.01
CA LEU A 51 7.89 -6.12 11.80
C LEU A 51 8.40 -6.76 13.11
N ALA A 52 8.11 -6.16 14.26
CA ALA A 52 8.50 -6.70 15.57
C ALA A 52 7.71 -7.95 16.00
N LYS A 53 6.60 -8.30 15.33
CA LYS A 53 5.75 -9.45 15.71
C LYS A 53 6.35 -10.81 15.36
N GLY A 54 7.31 -10.87 14.45
CA GLY A 54 7.97 -12.10 14.06
C GLY A 54 8.50 -12.08 12.63
N GLU A 55 8.98 -13.25 12.19
CA GLU A 55 9.49 -13.43 10.83
C GLU A 55 8.38 -13.30 9.79
N LEU A 56 8.66 -12.55 8.73
CA LEU A 56 7.78 -12.41 7.58
C LEU A 56 8.33 -13.20 6.41
N PHE A 57 7.41 -13.79 5.63
CA PHE A 57 7.75 -14.52 4.42
C PHE A 57 6.96 -13.95 3.25
N CYS A 58 7.59 -13.93 2.07
CA CYS A 58 6.90 -13.52 0.86
C CYS A 58 5.75 -14.48 0.57
N LYS A 59 4.52 -13.97 0.46
CA LYS A 59 3.32 -14.75 0.14
C LYS A 59 3.44 -15.59 -1.14
N PHE A 60 4.24 -15.14 -2.10
CA PHE A 60 4.34 -15.79 -3.42
C PHE A 60 5.48 -16.78 -3.54
N CYS A 61 6.67 -16.47 -3.01
CA CYS A 61 7.85 -17.31 -3.18
C CYS A 61 8.40 -17.90 -1.88
N GLY A 62 7.83 -17.54 -0.72
CA GLY A 62 8.20 -18.11 0.57
C GLY A 62 9.57 -17.69 1.12
N ILE A 63 10.30 -16.79 0.46
CA ILE A 63 11.58 -16.30 0.99
C ILE A 63 11.36 -15.48 2.27
N PRO A 64 12.29 -15.53 3.24
CA PRO A 64 12.24 -14.65 4.40
C PRO A 64 12.38 -13.19 3.96
N LEU A 65 11.66 -12.32 4.66
CA LEU A 65 11.61 -10.88 4.40
C LEU A 65 12.28 -10.11 5.52
N ASP A 66 13.04 -9.11 5.12
CA ASP A 66 13.69 -8.13 5.97
C ASP A 66 13.51 -6.72 5.35
N PRO A 67 13.88 -5.65 6.06
CA PRO A 67 13.71 -4.29 5.57
C PRO A 67 14.40 -3.99 4.22
N SER A 68 15.39 -4.78 3.80
CA SER A 68 16.11 -4.58 2.54
C SER A 68 15.42 -5.21 1.33
N ASN A 69 14.51 -6.17 1.53
CA ASN A 69 13.91 -6.93 0.43
C ASN A 69 12.36 -6.90 0.41
N ILE A 70 11.72 -6.30 1.40
CA ILE A 70 10.28 -6.13 1.46
C ILE A 70 9.82 -5.10 0.42
N GLY A 71 8.90 -5.49 -0.46
CA GLY A 71 8.33 -4.58 -1.47
C GLY A 71 6.94 -4.08 -1.08
N GLN A 72 6.16 -4.93 -0.42
CA GLN A 72 4.83 -4.56 0.06
C GLN A 72 4.56 -5.22 1.42
N LEU A 73 3.97 -4.46 2.34
CA LEU A 73 3.43 -4.96 3.60
C LEU A 73 1.95 -4.57 3.69
N THR A 74 1.09 -5.52 4.01
CA THR A 74 -0.35 -5.32 4.11
C THR A 74 -0.86 -5.88 5.44
N VAL A 75 -1.65 -5.08 6.14
CA VAL A 75 -2.41 -5.47 7.33
C VAL A 75 -3.88 -5.39 7.01
N TYR A 76 -4.56 -6.53 7.12
CA TYR A 76 -5.99 -6.67 6.87
C TYR A 76 -6.82 -6.34 8.12
N GLU A 77 -8.13 -6.20 7.95
CA GLU A 77 -9.07 -5.82 9.02
C GLU A 77 -9.12 -6.82 10.18
N ASP A 78 -8.89 -8.09 9.89
CA ASP A 78 -8.80 -9.18 10.86
C ASP A 78 -7.44 -9.23 11.58
N GLY A 79 -6.53 -8.28 11.29
CA GLY A 79 -5.19 -8.22 11.82
C GLY A 79 -4.20 -9.16 11.13
N ARG A 80 -4.63 -9.89 10.09
CA ARG A 80 -3.74 -10.73 9.28
C ARG A 80 -2.71 -9.87 8.56
N ILE A 81 -1.47 -10.34 8.54
CA ILE A 81 -0.36 -9.66 7.88
C ILE A 81 0.02 -10.47 6.64
N GLU A 82 0.13 -9.81 5.50
CA GLU A 82 0.75 -10.36 4.30
C GLU A 82 1.88 -9.46 3.83
N ALA A 83 2.91 -10.05 3.25
CA ALA A 83 4.00 -9.31 2.67
C ALA A 83 4.46 -9.94 1.34
N LYS A 84 5.04 -9.10 0.47
CA LYS A 84 5.64 -9.50 -0.81
C LYS A 84 7.06 -8.97 -0.86
N CYS A 85 8.00 -9.78 -1.35
CA CYS A 85 9.32 -9.27 -1.70
C CYS A 85 9.23 -8.36 -2.93
N ILE A 86 10.20 -7.46 -3.08
CA ILE A 86 10.31 -6.50 -4.19
C ILE A 86 10.17 -7.20 -5.54
N ALA A 87 10.94 -8.28 -5.77
CA ALA A 87 10.91 -9.02 -7.03
C ALA A 87 9.54 -9.64 -7.37
N CYS A 88 8.79 -10.11 -6.37
CA CYS A 88 7.45 -10.65 -6.60
C CYS A 88 6.43 -9.53 -6.83
N LEU A 89 6.56 -8.40 -6.14
CA LEU A 89 5.72 -7.23 -6.35
C LEU A 89 5.90 -6.67 -7.77
N GLU A 90 7.13 -6.47 -8.23
CA GLU A 90 7.43 -5.97 -9.57
C GLU A 90 6.82 -6.86 -10.67
N ARG A 91 6.96 -8.18 -10.51
CA ARG A 91 6.33 -9.15 -11.43
C ARG A 91 4.81 -9.01 -11.45
N ASP A 92 4.19 -8.78 -10.30
CA ASP A 92 2.75 -8.59 -10.17
C ASP A 92 2.30 -7.29 -10.86
N ILE A 93 3.01 -6.18 -10.63
CA ILE A 93 2.76 -4.89 -11.28
C ILE A 93 2.86 -5.02 -12.81
N ILE A 94 3.94 -5.65 -13.32
CA ILE A 94 4.12 -5.85 -14.76
C ILE A 94 2.99 -6.72 -15.34
N ARG A 95 2.57 -7.77 -14.62
CA ARG A 95 1.42 -8.61 -15.04
C ARG A 95 0.14 -7.80 -15.11
N VAL A 96 -0.13 -6.98 -14.10
CA VAL A 96 -1.30 -6.09 -14.08
C VAL A 96 -1.26 -5.15 -15.27
N ILE A 97 -0.16 -4.40 -15.48
CA ILE A 97 0.00 -3.49 -16.63
C ILE A 97 -0.23 -4.21 -17.95
N ARG A 98 0.32 -5.42 -18.13
CA ARG A 98 0.12 -6.22 -19.35
C ARG A 98 -1.32 -6.69 -19.54
N SER A 99 -2.04 -6.93 -18.45
CA SER A 99 -3.45 -7.35 -18.47
C SER A 99 -4.42 -6.18 -18.62
N MET A 100 -3.95 -4.94 -18.41
CA MET A 100 -4.75 -3.75 -18.65
C MET A 100 -4.87 -3.54 -20.16
N ASN A 101 -6.05 -3.83 -20.70
CA ASN A 101 -6.43 -3.32 -22.02
C ASN A 101 -6.39 -1.78 -21.96
N TYR A 102 -5.85 -1.16 -23.02
CA TYR A 102 -5.50 0.26 -23.11
C TYR A 102 -6.65 1.24 -22.74
N GLU A 103 -7.91 0.77 -22.76
CA GLU A 103 -9.11 1.57 -22.50
C GLU A 103 -9.35 1.90 -21.00
N THR A 104 -8.87 1.09 -20.06
CA THR A 104 -9.22 1.26 -18.63
C THR A 104 -8.40 2.34 -17.90
N CYS A 105 -7.29 2.80 -18.49
CA CYS A 105 -6.40 3.77 -17.85
C CYS A 105 -6.93 5.22 -17.84
N VAL A 106 -7.89 5.56 -18.71
CA VAL A 106 -8.37 6.94 -18.89
C VAL A 106 -9.64 7.24 -18.07
N SER A 107 -10.38 6.21 -17.63
CA SER A 107 -11.66 6.39 -16.94
C SER A 107 -11.55 6.68 -15.43
N ILE A 108 -10.36 6.56 -14.82
CA ILE A 108 -10.17 6.82 -13.38
C ILE A 108 -9.86 8.31 -13.10
N THR A 109 -9.52 9.11 -14.12
CA THR A 109 -9.13 10.52 -13.95
C THR A 109 -10.19 11.54 -14.40
N SER A 110 -11.37 11.14 -14.89
CA SER A 110 -12.33 12.10 -15.50
C SER A 110 -13.65 12.31 -14.77
N GLU A 111 -13.83 11.88 -13.52
CA GLU A 111 -15.04 12.24 -12.76
C GLU A 111 -14.78 13.38 -11.75
N ARG A 112 -15.15 14.58 -12.23
CA ARG A 112 -15.54 15.81 -11.52
C ARG A 112 -14.47 16.88 -11.28
N VAL A 113 -14.23 17.66 -12.34
CA VAL A 113 -14.32 19.12 -12.24
C VAL A 113 -15.45 19.58 -13.15
N LYS A 114 -16.68 19.63 -12.63
CA LYS A 114 -17.72 20.48 -13.21
C LYS A 114 -17.57 21.87 -12.58
N ALA A 115 -16.85 22.74 -13.25
CA ALA A 115 -16.95 24.18 -13.03
C ALA A 115 -18.11 24.71 -13.87
N LYS A 116 -19.19 25.12 -13.21
CA LYS A 116 -20.05 26.23 -13.64
C LYS A 116 -20.85 26.73 -12.44
#